data_AF-A0AB35H930-F1
#
_entry.id   AF-A0AB35H930-F1
#
_cell.length_a   1.000
_cell.length_b   1.000
_cell.length_c   1.000
_cell.angle_alpha   90.00
_cell.angle_beta   90.00
_cell.angle_gamma   90.00
#
_symmetry.space_group_name_H-M   'P 1'
#
loop_
_entity.id
_entity.type
_entity.pdbx_description
1 polymer ?
#
loop_
_entity_poly.entity_id
_entity_poly.type
_entity_poly.pdbx_seq_one_letter_code
_entity_poly.pdbx_strand_id
1 'polypeptide(L)'
;MDKAYDSILYCVVDARSLAKTMFYKESNYFRFKCLCCGEEVFLAAANSTLQTPHFRHRKGNNDKSCEAYLGQVGAIEKYLSVRNRSQNHVSFFFNTDRKIFEFGFILQREEIEELKAKQALLEVKKKYFENAFLSVPITNASFVANVPQYFSIAEYSANYIVNIAGKVYVLNHLIEAKNKLLFFKSRLYDERAKKLSSNLLYTDTRYVVISEEKSLINKLISFENVECLTEINKFITMRKNFFSVEIIFSRAHFDLNLFLHNHQFHIETSETLNILWPPLFMKNSDYICESDKVFIHSSFPLVSHGNTNATYITGDICSGISQLKVENKIIIKEKNVDVVLIKSEIQQQDIIDDEVKLLRHSNWEVTGDMDYFLLDREGYRKLIIGEKVYLTEGDQIVGYKNNHLKCIISGDSNSLPTAEKIIADILKYHPQSEIYNPSDFSEKVYSNVVSNYLEACNKNGRINVIVKKYIKEGLL
;
A
#
# COMPACT_ATOMS: atom_id res chain seq x y z
N MET A 1 -27.50 -11.17 -24.20
CA MET A 1 -27.24 -11.43 -22.78
C MET A 1 -27.87 -10.33 -21.94
N ASP A 2 -28.59 -10.63 -20.86
CA ASP A 2 -29.22 -9.63 -19.98
C ASP A 2 -28.23 -9.08 -18.93
N LYS A 3 -27.23 -9.86 -18.53
CA LYS A 3 -26.22 -9.48 -17.54
C LYS A 3 -24.81 -9.43 -18.12
N ALA A 4 -23.97 -8.61 -17.51
CA ALA A 4 -22.54 -8.55 -17.78
C ALA A 4 -21.75 -8.32 -16.49
N TYR A 5 -20.45 -8.55 -16.57
CA TYR A 5 -19.51 -8.19 -15.53
C TYR A 5 -19.00 -6.77 -15.74
N ASP A 6 -19.12 -5.92 -14.72
CA ASP A 6 -18.51 -4.60 -14.69
C ASP A 6 -17.06 -4.71 -14.19
N SER A 7 -16.10 -4.46 -15.07
CA SER A 7 -14.67 -4.54 -14.73
C SER A 7 -14.13 -3.37 -13.92
N ILE A 8 -14.89 -2.29 -13.75
CA ILE A 8 -14.50 -1.12 -12.96
C ILE A 8 -15.01 -1.25 -11.54
N LEU A 9 -16.27 -1.69 -11.39
CA LEU A 9 -17.01 -1.81 -10.13
C LEU A 9 -17.04 -3.24 -9.57
N TYR A 10 -16.47 -4.21 -10.28
CA TYR A 10 -16.34 -5.62 -9.88
C TYR A 10 -17.65 -6.26 -9.42
N CYS A 11 -18.72 -6.00 -10.17
CA CYS A 11 -20.05 -6.54 -9.87
C CYS A 11 -20.76 -7.01 -11.15
N VAL A 12 -21.82 -7.79 -10.95
CA VAL A 12 -22.74 -8.14 -12.04
C VAL A 12 -23.72 -6.99 -12.24
N VAL A 13 -23.89 -6.58 -13.49
CA VAL A 13 -24.84 -5.54 -13.88
C VAL A 13 -25.91 -6.10 -14.79
N ASP A 14 -27.15 -5.70 -14.55
CA ASP A 14 -28.30 -6.00 -15.41
C ASP A 14 -28.48 -4.90 -16.47
N ALA A 15 -28.72 -5.29 -17.71
CA ALA A 15 -28.84 -4.39 -18.85
C ALA A 15 -30.01 -3.42 -18.72
N ARG A 16 -31.14 -3.82 -18.12
CA ARG A 16 -32.30 -2.93 -17.93
C ARG A 16 -32.03 -1.92 -16.83
N SER A 17 -31.43 -2.36 -15.73
CA SER A 17 -31.04 -1.44 -14.64
C SER A 17 -30.03 -0.42 -15.15
N LEU A 18 -29.01 -0.87 -15.89
CA LEU A 18 -27.97 0.00 -16.45
C LEU A 18 -28.53 0.99 -17.48
N ALA A 19 -29.50 0.59 -18.30
CA ALA A 19 -30.12 1.47 -19.28
C ALA A 19 -30.88 2.65 -18.63
N LYS A 20 -31.40 2.48 -17.41
CA LYS A 20 -32.11 3.53 -16.66
C LYS A 20 -31.17 4.53 -15.97
N THR A 21 -29.93 4.12 -15.70
CA THR A 21 -28.95 4.89 -14.93
C THR A 21 -27.85 5.51 -15.79
N MET A 22 -27.78 5.17 -17.08
CA MET A 22 -26.81 5.71 -18.04
C MET A 22 -27.11 7.19 -18.37
N PHE A 23 -26.58 8.10 -17.54
CA PHE A 23 -26.50 9.53 -17.86
C PHE A 23 -25.14 9.97 -18.43
N TYR A 24 -24.18 9.04 -18.62
CA TYR A 24 -22.82 9.41 -19.02
C TYR A 24 -22.49 9.08 -20.49
N LYS A 25 -22.18 10.16 -21.22
CA LYS A 25 -21.49 10.17 -22.51
C LYS A 25 -20.01 9.80 -22.31
N GLU A 26 -19.55 8.94 -23.21
CA GLU A 26 -18.17 8.79 -23.69
C GLU A 26 -17.12 8.10 -22.79
N SER A 27 -16.31 7.27 -23.48
CA SER A 27 -14.97 6.74 -23.15
C SER A 27 -14.77 5.36 -22.51
N ASN A 28 -15.78 4.68 -21.94
CA ASN A 28 -15.55 3.36 -21.33
C ASN A 28 -15.69 2.19 -22.32
N TYR A 29 -14.89 2.21 -23.39
CA TYR A 29 -14.91 1.21 -24.48
C TYR A 29 -14.72 -0.24 -24.00
N PHE A 30 -14.20 -0.46 -22.77
CA PHE A 30 -13.81 -1.77 -22.26
C PHE A 30 -14.37 -2.13 -20.87
N ARG A 31 -15.37 -1.38 -20.38
CA ARG A 31 -15.89 -1.55 -19.01
C ARG A 31 -16.62 -2.88 -18.80
N PHE A 32 -17.46 -3.30 -19.74
CA PHE A 32 -18.30 -4.49 -19.55
C PHE A 32 -17.70 -5.71 -20.25
N LYS A 33 -17.71 -6.84 -19.54
CA LYS A 33 -17.25 -8.13 -20.07
C LYS A 33 -18.34 -9.19 -19.93
N CYS A 34 -18.37 -10.14 -20.87
CA CYS A 34 -19.20 -11.32 -20.79
C CYS A 34 -18.82 -12.12 -19.54
N LEU A 35 -19.80 -12.51 -18.72
CA LEU A 35 -19.54 -13.34 -17.54
C LEU A 35 -18.96 -14.70 -17.95
N CYS A 36 -19.44 -15.31 -19.03
CA CYS A 36 -19.03 -16.64 -19.47
C CYS A 36 -17.64 -16.71 -20.12
N CYS A 37 -17.37 -15.94 -21.17
CA CYS A 37 -16.08 -16.00 -21.90
C CYS A 37 -15.09 -14.90 -21.50
N GLY A 38 -15.53 -13.80 -20.91
CA GLY A 38 -14.67 -12.69 -20.49
C GLY A 38 -14.33 -11.71 -21.59
N GLU A 39 -14.87 -11.90 -22.80
CA GLU A 39 -14.74 -10.95 -23.90
C GLU A 39 -15.55 -9.67 -23.64
N GLU A 40 -15.16 -8.60 -24.31
CA GLU A 40 -15.77 -7.29 -24.17
C GLU A 40 -17.19 -7.27 -24.76
N VAL A 41 -18.10 -6.69 -24.00
CA VAL A 41 -19.50 -6.52 -24.39
C VAL A 41 -19.91 -5.06 -24.29
N PHE A 42 -20.94 -4.68 -25.04
CA PHE A 42 -21.53 -3.34 -24.98
C PHE A 42 -23.04 -3.43 -24.78
N LEU A 43 -23.61 -2.41 -24.14
CA LEU A 43 -25.06 -2.29 -23.95
C LEU A 43 -25.70 -1.87 -25.27
N ALA A 44 -26.58 -2.71 -25.79
CA ALA A 44 -27.38 -2.48 -26.99
C ALA A 44 -28.83 -2.18 -26.61
N ALA A 45 -29.55 -1.51 -27.51
CA ALA A 45 -30.99 -1.22 -27.38
C ALA A 45 -31.42 -0.46 -26.11
N ALA A 46 -30.51 0.26 -25.45
CA ALA A 46 -30.79 1.01 -24.21
C ALA A 46 -31.99 1.97 -24.35
N ASN A 47 -32.11 2.63 -25.50
CA ASN A 47 -33.16 3.62 -25.80
C ASN A 47 -34.20 3.08 -26.81
N SER A 48 -34.22 1.76 -27.07
CA SER A 48 -35.15 1.19 -28.05
C SER A 48 -36.54 1.03 -27.44
N THR A 49 -37.57 1.43 -28.18
CA THR A 49 -38.97 1.12 -27.86
C THR A 49 -39.39 -0.27 -28.35
N LEU A 50 -38.58 -0.90 -29.21
CA LEU A 50 -38.89 -2.18 -29.88
C LEU A 50 -38.18 -3.38 -29.25
N GLN A 51 -37.04 -3.16 -28.60
CA GLN A 51 -36.22 -4.23 -28.03
C GLN A 51 -35.80 -3.88 -26.62
N THR A 52 -35.74 -4.91 -25.77
CA THR A 52 -35.23 -4.75 -24.41
C THR A 52 -33.72 -4.53 -24.41
N PRO A 53 -33.18 -3.67 -23.53
CA PRO A 53 -31.75 -3.49 -23.39
C PRO A 53 -31.04 -4.81 -23.09
N HIS A 54 -29.92 -5.06 -23.78
CA HIS A 54 -29.14 -6.29 -23.63
C HIS A 54 -27.68 -6.07 -24.00
N PHE A 55 -26.78 -6.90 -23.49
CA PHE A 55 -25.37 -6.92 -23.85
C PHE A 55 -25.10 -7.78 -25.09
N ARG A 56 -24.19 -7.30 -25.95
CA ARG A 56 -23.65 -8.01 -27.12
C ARG A 56 -22.12 -7.99 -27.12
N HIS A 57 -21.50 -9.05 -27.63
CA HIS A 57 -20.05 -9.07 -27.85
C HIS A 57 -19.65 -8.04 -28.90
N ARG A 58 -18.56 -7.31 -28.65
CA ARG A 58 -18.05 -6.30 -29.59
C ARG A 58 -17.57 -6.89 -30.90
N LYS A 59 -16.97 -8.09 -30.86
CA LYS A 59 -16.45 -8.77 -32.05
C LYS A 59 -17.53 -9.50 -32.86
N GLY A 60 -18.81 -9.42 -32.47
CA GLY A 60 -19.94 -10.03 -33.18
C GLY A 60 -20.04 -11.56 -33.09
N ASN A 61 -19.11 -12.18 -32.38
CA ASN A 61 -19.05 -13.60 -32.03
C ASN A 61 -20.00 -13.91 -30.86
N ASN A 62 -21.31 -13.91 -31.14
CA ASN A 62 -22.28 -14.43 -30.18
C ASN A 62 -22.26 -15.95 -30.18
N ASP A 63 -21.40 -16.54 -29.35
CA ASP A 63 -21.42 -17.98 -29.07
C ASP A 63 -22.71 -18.33 -28.29
N LYS A 64 -23.43 -19.37 -28.72
CA LYS A 64 -24.61 -19.90 -28.03
C LYS A 64 -24.29 -20.28 -26.58
N SER A 65 -23.07 -20.74 -26.31
CA SER A 65 -22.62 -21.06 -24.95
C SER A 65 -22.66 -19.83 -24.02
N CYS A 66 -22.33 -18.64 -24.56
CA CYS A 66 -22.36 -17.36 -23.84
C CYS A 66 -23.76 -16.80 -23.63
N GLU A 67 -24.79 -17.31 -24.29
CA GLU A 67 -26.18 -16.91 -24.01
C GLU A 67 -26.85 -17.86 -23.00
N ALA A 68 -26.38 -19.11 -22.92
CA ALA A 68 -27.01 -20.18 -22.14
C ALA A 68 -26.68 -20.16 -20.63
N TYR A 69 -25.65 -19.43 -20.17
CA TYR A 69 -25.20 -19.49 -18.77
C TYR A 69 -26.15 -18.84 -17.76
N LEU A 70 -27.08 -18.00 -18.21
CA LEU A 70 -27.96 -17.19 -17.36
C LEU A 70 -29.09 -18.01 -16.70
N GLY A 71 -29.38 -19.22 -17.21
CA GLY A 71 -30.40 -20.12 -16.67
C GLY A 71 -29.89 -21.20 -15.72
N GLN A 72 -28.57 -21.27 -15.48
CA GLN A 72 -27.97 -22.30 -14.61
C GLN A 72 -27.79 -21.77 -13.19
N VAL A 73 -28.34 -22.50 -12.21
CA VAL A 73 -28.19 -22.18 -10.78
C VAL A 73 -26.69 -22.22 -10.41
N GLY A 74 -26.19 -21.17 -9.74
CA GLY A 74 -24.80 -21.08 -9.31
C GLY A 74 -23.80 -20.63 -10.40
N ALA A 75 -24.24 -20.50 -11.65
CA ALA A 75 -23.34 -20.13 -12.75
C ALA A 75 -22.86 -18.69 -12.64
N ILE A 76 -23.72 -17.76 -12.24
CA ILE A 76 -23.37 -16.34 -12.09
C ILE A 76 -22.29 -16.18 -11.02
N GLU A 77 -22.44 -16.82 -9.86
CA GLU A 77 -21.47 -16.78 -8.76
C GLU A 77 -20.13 -17.38 -9.19
N LYS A 78 -20.17 -18.52 -9.89
CA LYS A 78 -18.97 -19.15 -10.46
C LYS A 78 -18.26 -18.21 -11.42
N TYR A 79 -18.96 -17.66 -12.42
CA TYR A 79 -18.34 -16.77 -13.39
C TYR A 79 -17.88 -15.45 -12.79
N LEU A 80 -18.64 -14.88 -11.84
CA LEU A 80 -18.23 -13.70 -11.10
C LEU A 80 -16.93 -13.94 -10.34
N SER A 81 -16.81 -15.08 -9.63
CA SER A 81 -15.58 -15.44 -8.92
C SER A 81 -14.38 -15.56 -9.87
N VAL A 82 -14.56 -16.18 -11.04
CA VAL A 82 -13.53 -16.29 -12.07
C VAL A 82 -13.14 -14.92 -12.62
N ARG A 83 -14.11 -14.01 -12.82
CA ARG A 83 -13.86 -12.67 -13.35
C ARG A 83 -13.15 -11.77 -12.35
N ASN A 84 -13.56 -11.81 -11.09
CA ASN A 84 -12.90 -11.12 -9.99
C ASN A 84 -11.43 -11.55 -9.85
N ARG A 85 -11.14 -12.84 -10.04
CA ARG A 85 -9.74 -13.36 -10.07
C ARG A 85 -8.95 -12.79 -11.26
N SER A 86 -9.55 -12.77 -12.45
CA SER A 86 -8.85 -12.46 -13.71
C SER A 86 -8.48 -11.00 -14.02
N GLN A 87 -8.64 -10.04 -13.09
CA GLN A 87 -8.53 -8.60 -13.38
C GLN A 87 -7.33 -7.91 -12.70
N ASN A 88 -6.59 -7.12 -13.50
CA ASN A 88 -5.52 -6.20 -13.12
C ASN A 88 -4.34 -6.81 -12.32
N HIS A 89 -3.73 -7.85 -12.89
CA HIS A 89 -2.48 -8.39 -12.35
C HIS A 89 -1.29 -7.46 -12.48
N VAL A 90 -1.36 -6.39 -13.27
CA VAL A 90 -0.21 -5.51 -13.52
C VAL A 90 -0.62 -4.05 -13.44
N SER A 91 0.08 -3.29 -12.62
CA SER A 91 0.03 -1.84 -12.53
C SER A 91 1.43 -1.27 -12.65
N PHE A 92 1.55 -0.01 -13.04
CA PHE A 92 2.83 0.64 -13.26
C PHE A 92 2.99 1.83 -12.32
N PHE A 93 4.17 1.93 -11.70
CA PHE A 93 4.44 2.87 -10.63
C PHE A 93 5.77 3.60 -10.84
N PHE A 94 5.85 4.78 -10.23
CA PHE A 94 7.10 5.47 -9.99
C PHE A 94 7.28 5.63 -8.49
N ASN A 95 8.40 5.11 -7.96
CA ASN A 95 8.78 5.26 -6.57
C ASN A 95 9.48 6.61 -6.40
N THR A 96 8.86 7.53 -5.66
CA THR A 96 9.34 8.91 -5.49
C THR A 96 10.53 9.01 -4.56
N ASP A 97 10.74 8.08 -3.64
CA ASP A 97 11.91 8.03 -2.76
C ASP A 97 13.14 7.55 -3.55
N ARG A 98 13.05 6.33 -4.10
CA ARG A 98 14.16 5.67 -4.82
C ARG A 98 14.38 6.19 -6.24
N LYS A 99 13.44 6.98 -6.78
CA LYS A 99 13.45 7.51 -8.16
C LYS A 99 13.57 6.42 -9.24
N ILE A 100 12.82 5.33 -9.09
CA ILE A 100 12.80 4.19 -10.02
C ILE A 100 11.38 3.86 -10.50
N PHE A 101 11.28 3.23 -11.66
CA PHE A 101 10.01 2.68 -12.15
C PHE A 101 9.83 1.24 -11.67
N GLU A 102 8.58 0.88 -11.35
CA GLU A 102 8.24 -0.43 -10.82
C GLU A 102 6.96 -0.97 -11.47
N PHE A 103 6.94 -2.28 -11.72
CA PHE A 103 5.69 -3.01 -11.94
C PHE A 103 5.13 -3.46 -10.60
N GLY A 104 3.84 -3.27 -10.37
CA GLY A 104 3.12 -3.82 -9.23
C GLY A 104 2.18 -4.93 -9.68
N PHE A 105 2.27 -6.09 -9.04
CA PHE A 105 1.46 -7.25 -9.35
C PHE A 105 0.58 -7.67 -8.20
N ILE A 106 -0.69 -7.97 -8.46
CA ILE A 106 -1.62 -8.47 -7.44
C ILE A 106 -2.15 -9.81 -7.93
N LEU A 107 -1.97 -10.83 -7.09
CA LEU A 107 -2.50 -12.18 -7.30
C LEU A 107 -3.37 -12.57 -6.11
N GLN A 108 -4.49 -13.24 -6.38
CA GLN A 108 -5.36 -13.79 -5.35
C GLN A 108 -4.76 -15.08 -4.75
N ARG A 109 -5.20 -15.49 -3.55
CA ARG A 109 -4.66 -16.69 -2.87
C ARG A 109 -4.81 -17.94 -3.73
N GLU A 110 -5.98 -18.14 -4.33
CA GLU A 110 -6.25 -19.32 -5.15
C GLU A 110 -5.43 -19.31 -6.44
N GLU A 111 -5.17 -18.13 -7.01
CA GLU A 111 -4.32 -17.98 -8.19
C GLU A 111 -2.87 -18.32 -7.88
N ILE A 112 -2.37 -17.88 -6.72
CA ILE A 112 -1.01 -18.21 -6.27
C ILE A 112 -0.87 -19.73 -6.15
N GLU A 113 -1.81 -20.42 -5.49
CA GLU A 113 -1.72 -21.87 -5.33
C GLU A 113 -1.85 -22.62 -6.67
N GLU A 114 -2.72 -22.19 -7.59
CA GLU A 114 -2.83 -22.77 -8.94
C GLU A 114 -1.54 -22.58 -9.75
N LEU A 115 -0.99 -21.37 -9.76
CA LEU A 115 0.22 -21.01 -10.50
C LEU A 115 1.46 -21.69 -9.91
N LYS A 116 1.52 -21.79 -8.59
CA LYS A 116 2.57 -22.52 -7.85
C LYS A 116 2.53 -24.01 -8.16
N ALA A 117 1.35 -24.64 -8.20
CA ALA A 117 1.20 -26.05 -8.59
C ALA A 117 1.68 -26.31 -10.03
N LYS A 118 1.52 -25.33 -10.92
CA LYS A 118 2.02 -25.36 -12.29
C LYS A 118 3.49 -24.95 -12.43
N GLN A 119 4.18 -24.65 -11.33
CA GLN A 119 5.55 -24.12 -11.32
C GLN A 119 5.69 -22.88 -12.24
N ALA A 120 4.65 -22.04 -12.27
CA ALA A 120 4.60 -20.90 -13.16
C ALA A 120 5.62 -19.82 -12.79
N LEU A 121 6.13 -19.16 -13.82
CA LEU A 121 6.98 -17.98 -13.70
C LEU A 121 6.20 -16.73 -14.12
N LEU A 122 6.43 -15.64 -13.40
CA LEU A 122 6.18 -14.30 -13.87
C LEU A 122 7.41 -13.86 -14.68
N GLU A 123 7.23 -13.56 -15.96
CA GLU A 123 8.28 -13.06 -16.83
C GLU A 123 7.95 -11.67 -17.35
N VAL A 124 8.96 -10.79 -17.43
CA VAL A 124 8.86 -9.51 -18.13
C VAL A 124 9.94 -9.40 -19.20
N LYS A 125 9.48 -9.10 -20.41
CA LYS A 125 10.29 -9.02 -21.65
C LYS A 125 10.09 -7.65 -22.29
N LYS A 126 11.07 -7.17 -23.06
CA LYS A 126 10.89 -5.99 -23.91
C LYS A 126 10.16 -6.31 -25.22
N LYS A 127 10.40 -7.52 -25.75
CA LYS A 127 9.81 -8.02 -27.00
C LYS A 127 9.56 -9.53 -26.89
N TYR A 128 8.66 -10.05 -27.73
CA TYR A 128 8.21 -11.45 -27.68
C TYR A 128 9.37 -12.46 -27.82
N PHE A 129 10.34 -12.13 -28.65
CA PHE A 129 11.47 -13.01 -28.98
C PHE A 129 12.73 -12.72 -28.15
N GLU A 130 12.68 -11.77 -27.22
CA GLU A 130 13.81 -11.47 -26.34
C GLU A 130 13.68 -12.24 -25.01
N ASN A 131 14.82 -12.54 -24.39
CA ASN A 131 14.85 -13.13 -23.06
C ASN A 131 14.18 -12.22 -22.03
N ALA A 132 13.58 -12.82 -21.01
CA ALA A 132 13.03 -12.06 -19.89
C ALA A 132 14.16 -11.43 -19.09
N PHE A 133 14.12 -10.12 -18.88
CA PHE A 133 15.06 -9.43 -17.99
C PHE A 133 14.62 -9.54 -16.52
N LEU A 134 13.35 -9.88 -16.29
CA LEU A 134 12.80 -10.22 -14.98
C LEU A 134 12.11 -11.58 -15.10
N SER A 135 12.48 -12.53 -14.26
CA SER A 135 11.82 -13.83 -14.13
C SER A 135 11.72 -14.18 -12.65
N VAL A 136 10.49 -14.39 -12.16
CA VAL A 136 10.21 -14.62 -10.75
C VAL A 136 9.28 -15.82 -10.61
N PRO A 137 9.65 -16.85 -9.83
CA PRO A 137 8.77 -17.98 -9.59
C PRO A 137 7.56 -17.56 -8.74
N ILE A 138 6.38 -18.03 -9.11
CA ILE A 138 5.16 -17.72 -8.37
C ILE A 138 5.05 -18.68 -7.19
N THR A 139 5.46 -18.20 -6.02
CA THR A 139 5.46 -18.95 -4.75
C THR A 139 4.97 -18.07 -3.61
N ASN A 140 4.63 -18.69 -2.48
CA ASN A 140 4.22 -17.97 -1.27
C ASN A 140 5.37 -17.15 -0.64
N ALA A 141 6.62 -17.38 -1.07
CA ALA A 141 7.76 -16.56 -0.69
C ALA A 141 7.92 -15.31 -1.57
N SER A 142 7.40 -15.35 -2.80
CA SER A 142 7.54 -14.27 -3.79
C SER A 142 6.30 -13.40 -3.93
N PHE A 143 5.11 -13.93 -3.59
CA PHE A 143 3.84 -13.23 -3.65
C PHE A 143 3.05 -13.45 -2.37
N VAL A 144 2.49 -12.36 -1.87
CA VAL A 144 1.48 -12.38 -0.80
C VAL A 144 0.11 -12.15 -1.44
N ALA A 145 -0.85 -13.01 -1.11
CA ALA A 145 -2.20 -12.93 -1.64
C ALA A 145 -2.81 -11.55 -1.36
N ASN A 146 -3.43 -10.96 -2.39
CA ASN A 146 -4.15 -9.68 -2.33
C ASN A 146 -3.29 -8.46 -1.98
N VAL A 147 -1.97 -8.61 -1.96
CA VAL A 147 -1.03 -7.51 -1.71
C VAL A 147 -0.29 -7.21 -3.02
N PRO A 148 -0.15 -5.92 -3.41
CA PRO A 148 0.69 -5.55 -4.54
C PRO A 148 2.15 -5.88 -4.27
N GLN A 149 2.73 -6.74 -5.10
CA GLN A 149 4.15 -7.04 -5.12
C GLN A 149 4.86 -6.21 -6.17
N TYR A 150 5.88 -5.47 -5.77
CA TYR A 150 6.57 -4.52 -6.65
C TYR A 150 7.91 -5.07 -7.14
N PHE A 151 8.19 -4.90 -8.42
CA PHE A 151 9.47 -5.26 -9.04
C PHE A 151 10.01 -4.09 -9.85
N SER A 152 11.26 -3.72 -9.58
CA SER A 152 11.94 -2.62 -10.25
C SER A 152 12.23 -2.93 -11.72
N ILE A 153 12.15 -1.92 -12.56
CA ILE A 153 12.40 -2.03 -13.99
C ILE A 153 13.85 -1.67 -14.25
N ALA A 154 14.65 -2.67 -14.59
CA ALA A 154 16.08 -2.50 -14.84
C ALA A 154 16.39 -2.04 -16.27
N GLU A 155 15.54 -2.41 -17.24
CA GLU A 155 15.81 -2.21 -18.66
C GLU A 155 14.75 -1.36 -19.35
N TYR A 156 15.19 -0.29 -20.01
CA TYR A 156 14.30 0.63 -20.71
C TYR A 156 13.72 0.00 -21.98
N SER A 157 12.39 0.10 -22.12
CA SER A 157 11.67 -0.12 -23.36
C SER A 157 10.44 0.79 -23.42
N ALA A 158 10.02 1.13 -24.64
CA ALA A 158 8.71 1.76 -24.85
C ALA A 158 7.57 0.77 -24.58
N ASN A 159 7.78 -0.51 -24.91
CA ASN A 159 6.79 -1.58 -24.78
C ASN A 159 7.33 -2.70 -23.89
N TYR A 160 6.47 -3.24 -23.04
CA TYR A 160 6.79 -4.39 -22.19
C TYR A 160 5.78 -5.49 -22.41
N ILE A 161 6.25 -6.72 -22.25
CA ILE A 161 5.43 -7.92 -22.33
C ILE A 161 5.57 -8.65 -21.01
N VAL A 162 4.46 -8.79 -20.32
CA VAL A 162 4.37 -9.60 -19.10
C VAL A 162 3.76 -10.94 -19.47
N ASN A 163 4.37 -12.03 -19.06
CA ASN A 163 3.85 -13.38 -19.24
C ASN A 163 3.69 -14.05 -17.87
N ILE A 164 2.50 -14.60 -17.62
CA ILE A 164 2.17 -15.36 -16.41
C ILE A 164 1.49 -16.65 -16.86
N ALA A 165 2.20 -17.78 -16.78
CA ALA A 165 1.68 -19.10 -17.18
C ALA A 165 1.02 -19.13 -18.57
N GLY A 166 1.59 -18.42 -19.56
CA GLY A 166 1.07 -18.34 -20.92
C GLY A 166 0.02 -17.25 -21.15
N LYS A 167 -0.46 -16.58 -20.10
CA LYS A 167 -1.23 -15.33 -20.25
C LYS A 167 -0.28 -14.18 -20.52
N VAL A 168 -0.42 -13.57 -21.69
CA VAL A 168 0.46 -12.47 -22.12
C VAL A 168 -0.27 -11.12 -22.02
N TYR A 169 0.35 -10.17 -21.33
CA TYR A 169 -0.08 -8.77 -21.24
C TYR A 169 0.92 -7.90 -21.98
N VAL A 170 0.44 -7.20 -23.01
CA VAL A 170 1.24 -6.26 -23.79
C VAL A 170 0.98 -4.86 -23.29
N LEU A 171 2.02 -4.19 -22.81
CA LEU A 171 1.97 -2.86 -22.21
C LEU A 171 2.74 -1.89 -23.12
N ASN A 172 2.02 -1.17 -23.97
CA ASN A 172 2.61 -0.29 -24.97
C ASN A 172 2.81 1.14 -24.44
N HIS A 173 3.87 1.81 -24.92
CA HIS A 173 4.20 3.21 -24.63
C HIS A 173 4.25 3.58 -23.13
N LEU A 174 4.69 2.66 -22.28
CA LEU A 174 4.69 2.83 -20.83
C LEU A 174 5.65 3.94 -20.35
N ILE A 175 6.86 3.98 -20.91
CA ILE A 175 7.95 4.90 -20.54
C ILE A 175 8.42 5.70 -21.76
N GLU A 176 7.56 5.91 -22.76
CA GLU A 176 7.91 6.77 -23.89
C GLU A 176 7.90 8.23 -23.43
N ALA A 177 9.03 8.69 -22.89
CA ALA A 177 9.19 10.00 -22.26
C ALA A 177 9.94 11.02 -23.13
N LYS A 178 10.47 10.60 -24.29
CA LYS A 178 11.09 11.53 -25.25
C LYS A 178 10.00 12.40 -25.88
N ASN A 179 10.18 13.72 -25.83
CA ASN A 179 9.16 14.71 -26.23
C ASN A 179 7.77 14.53 -25.56
N LYS A 180 7.67 13.81 -24.43
CA LYS A 180 6.40 13.49 -23.78
C LYS A 180 6.46 13.73 -22.27
N LEU A 181 5.29 14.04 -21.71
CA LEU A 181 5.06 14.15 -20.28
C LEU A 181 4.40 12.86 -19.79
N LEU A 182 4.98 12.24 -18.77
CA LEU A 182 4.40 11.10 -18.09
C LEU A 182 3.81 11.57 -16.76
N PHE A 183 2.52 11.34 -16.56
CA PHE A 183 1.83 11.68 -15.33
C PHE A 183 1.59 10.44 -14.46
N PHE A 184 1.94 10.57 -13.19
CA PHE A 184 1.67 9.57 -12.15
C PHE A 184 0.87 10.24 -11.05
N LYS A 185 -0.24 9.64 -10.66
CA LYS A 185 -1.05 10.12 -9.54
C LYS A 185 -0.41 9.68 -8.22
N SER A 186 -0.09 10.64 -7.36
CA SER A 186 0.44 10.35 -6.03
C SER A 186 -0.62 9.67 -5.17
N ARG A 187 -0.18 8.79 -4.26
CA ARG A 187 -1.04 8.12 -3.29
C ARG A 187 -0.80 8.71 -1.91
N LEU A 188 -1.86 8.81 -1.12
CA LEU A 188 -1.74 9.22 0.28
C LEU A 188 -1.01 8.10 1.03
N TYR A 189 0.08 8.44 1.72
CA TYR A 189 0.89 7.53 2.55
C TYR A 189 1.62 6.40 1.80
N ASP A 190 1.80 6.51 0.49
CA ASP A 190 2.61 5.58 -0.32
C ASP A 190 3.56 6.39 -1.19
N GLU A 191 4.86 6.11 -1.09
CA GLU A 191 5.91 6.72 -1.89
C GLU A 191 5.81 6.34 -3.38
N ARG A 192 4.90 5.42 -3.73
CA ARG A 192 4.64 5.03 -5.12
C ARG A 192 3.50 5.83 -5.72
N ALA A 193 3.83 6.64 -6.72
CA ALA A 193 2.84 7.26 -7.59
C ALA A 193 2.43 6.26 -8.68
N LYS A 194 1.12 6.08 -8.90
CA LYS A 194 0.59 5.15 -9.92
C LYS A 194 0.47 5.86 -11.25
N LYS A 195 0.92 5.24 -12.34
CA LYS A 195 0.72 5.78 -13.69
C LYS A 195 -0.77 5.89 -14.00
N LEU A 196 -1.15 6.99 -14.64
CA LEU A 196 -2.52 7.18 -15.11
C LEU A 196 -2.86 6.16 -16.21
N SER A 197 -4.03 5.55 -16.09
CA SER A 197 -4.61 4.67 -17.10
C SER A 197 -5.42 5.43 -18.15
N SER A 198 -5.79 6.67 -17.87
CA SER A 198 -6.53 7.57 -18.77
C SER A 198 -5.70 8.82 -19.08
N ASN A 199 -6.16 9.54 -20.09
CA ASN A 199 -5.61 10.83 -20.49
C ASN A 199 -6.24 12.01 -19.74
N LEU A 200 -6.98 11.73 -18.65
CA LEU A 200 -7.67 12.73 -17.84
C LEU A 200 -6.81 13.08 -16.61
N LEU A 201 -6.63 14.38 -16.41
CA LEU A 201 -6.02 15.01 -15.26
C LEU A 201 -7.11 15.76 -14.51
N TYR A 202 -6.91 15.95 -13.21
CA TYR A 202 -7.89 16.59 -12.34
C TYR A 202 -7.25 17.69 -11.54
N THR A 203 -7.99 18.77 -11.28
CA THR A 203 -7.56 19.80 -10.34
C THR A 203 -7.38 19.22 -8.93
N ASP A 204 -6.66 19.95 -8.07
CA ASP A 204 -6.48 19.62 -6.64
C ASP A 204 -5.94 18.21 -6.36
N THR A 205 -5.35 17.58 -7.39
CA THR A 205 -4.79 16.24 -7.34
C THR A 205 -3.28 16.33 -7.48
N ARG A 206 -2.56 15.64 -6.60
CA ARG A 206 -1.10 15.59 -6.63
C ARG A 206 -0.61 14.65 -7.73
N TYR A 207 0.25 15.17 -8.59
CA TYR A 207 0.89 14.42 -9.66
C TYR A 207 2.40 14.48 -9.56
N VAL A 208 3.05 13.35 -9.85
CA VAL A 208 4.46 13.31 -10.23
C VAL A 208 4.52 13.34 -11.75
N VAL A 209 5.18 14.35 -12.29
CA VAL A 209 5.38 14.50 -13.74
C VAL A 209 6.81 14.14 -14.08
N ILE A 210 7.01 13.30 -15.09
CA ILE A 210 8.33 12.82 -15.51
C ILE A 210 8.52 13.04 -17.00
N SER A 211 9.70 13.49 -17.41
CA SER A 211 10.11 13.60 -18.82
C SER A 211 11.60 13.37 -19.00
N GLU A 212 12.03 12.96 -20.20
CA GLU A 212 13.45 12.98 -20.58
C GLU A 212 13.94 14.42 -20.84
N GLU A 213 13.03 15.39 -21.02
CA GLU A 213 13.36 16.77 -21.40
C GLU A 213 12.97 17.77 -20.32
N LYS A 214 13.98 18.40 -19.70
CA LYS A 214 13.79 19.45 -18.69
C LYS A 214 12.99 20.63 -19.24
N SER A 215 13.18 20.98 -20.52
CA SER A 215 12.48 22.10 -21.18
C SER A 215 10.96 21.93 -21.19
N LEU A 216 10.45 20.71 -21.34
CA LEU A 216 9.01 20.43 -21.29
C LEU A 216 8.45 20.61 -19.89
N ILE A 217 9.18 20.13 -18.87
CA ILE A 217 8.79 20.35 -17.47
C ILE A 217 8.78 21.85 -17.15
N ASN A 218 9.84 22.58 -17.53
CA ASN A 218 9.92 24.03 -17.35
C ASN A 218 8.72 24.77 -17.97
N LYS A 219 8.31 24.37 -19.19
CA LYS A 219 7.11 24.95 -19.83
C LYS A 219 5.85 24.64 -19.03
N LEU A 220 5.65 23.39 -18.61
CA LEU A 220 4.48 23.01 -17.80
C LEU A 220 4.40 23.80 -16.49
N ILE A 221 5.52 23.97 -15.77
CA ILE A 221 5.50 24.67 -14.48
C ILE A 221 5.46 26.21 -14.60
N SER A 222 5.66 26.74 -15.81
CA SER A 222 5.57 28.19 -16.07
C SER A 222 4.13 28.70 -16.11
N PHE A 223 3.14 27.81 -16.24
CA PHE A 223 1.73 28.18 -16.17
C PHE A 223 1.34 28.55 -14.73
N GLU A 224 0.70 29.70 -14.54
CA GLU A 224 0.25 30.19 -13.23
C GLU A 224 -0.72 29.22 -12.50
N ASN A 225 -1.36 28.31 -13.25
CA ASN A 225 -2.32 27.35 -12.72
C ASN A 225 -1.70 26.00 -12.33
N VAL A 226 -0.37 25.93 -12.37
CA VAL A 226 0.43 24.78 -11.95
C VAL A 226 1.21 25.17 -10.70
N GLU A 227 0.82 24.61 -9.57
CA GLU A 227 1.55 24.76 -8.32
C GLU A 227 2.64 23.68 -8.23
N CYS A 228 3.89 24.09 -8.00
CA CYS A 228 5.00 23.17 -7.79
C CYS A 228 5.16 22.88 -6.30
N LEU A 229 5.08 21.60 -5.93
CA LEU A 229 5.31 21.15 -4.56
C LEU A 229 6.79 20.87 -4.29
N THR A 230 7.58 20.61 -5.33
CA THR A 230 9.00 20.28 -5.24
C THR A 230 9.79 20.97 -6.35
N GLU A 231 11.10 21.08 -6.16
CA GLU A 231 12.01 21.49 -7.22
C GLU A 231 12.15 20.40 -8.30
N ILE A 232 12.58 20.81 -9.51
CA ILE A 232 12.85 19.86 -10.58
C ILE A 232 14.07 19.01 -10.21
N ASN A 233 13.82 17.72 -10.04
CA ASN A 233 14.84 16.74 -9.70
C ASN A 233 15.31 16.00 -10.97
N LYS A 234 16.63 15.89 -11.14
CA LYS A 234 17.24 15.04 -12.17
C LYS A 234 17.59 13.69 -11.55
N PHE A 235 17.26 12.59 -12.22
CA PHE A 235 17.61 11.25 -11.77
C PHE A 235 17.97 10.33 -12.95
N ILE A 236 18.63 9.22 -12.64
CA ILE A 236 19.08 8.24 -13.63
C ILE A 236 18.48 6.89 -13.26
N THR A 237 17.75 6.29 -14.20
CA THR A 237 17.20 4.95 -14.06
C THR A 237 17.13 4.27 -15.42
N MET A 238 17.23 2.94 -15.46
CA MET A 238 17.29 2.15 -16.71
C MET A 238 18.35 2.67 -17.71
N ARG A 239 19.48 3.19 -17.20
CA ARG A 239 20.57 3.83 -17.97
C ARG A 239 20.15 5.06 -18.79
N LYS A 240 19.04 5.71 -18.42
CA LYS A 240 18.55 6.96 -19.01
C LYS A 240 18.46 8.07 -17.97
N ASN A 241 18.61 9.31 -18.43
CA ASN A 241 18.39 10.50 -17.61
C ASN A 241 16.93 10.93 -17.71
N PHE A 242 16.33 11.27 -16.58
CA PHE A 242 14.98 11.81 -16.49
C PHE A 242 14.96 13.02 -15.58
N PHE A 243 13.90 13.81 -15.71
CA PHE A 243 13.55 14.91 -14.84
C PHE A 243 12.18 14.64 -14.26
N SER A 244 11.98 14.95 -12.98
CA SER A 244 10.68 14.86 -12.31
C SER A 244 10.36 16.11 -11.50
N VAL A 245 9.09 16.42 -11.40
CA VAL A 245 8.55 17.45 -10.50
C VAL A 245 7.21 16.99 -9.93
N GLU A 246 6.92 17.36 -8.70
CA GLU A 246 5.60 17.16 -8.09
C GLU A 246 4.77 18.44 -8.22
N ILE A 247 3.55 18.31 -8.74
CA ILE A 247 2.67 19.45 -9.01
C ILE A 247 1.23 19.19 -8.58
N ILE A 248 0.48 20.29 -8.45
CA ILE A 248 -0.98 20.33 -8.38
C ILE A 248 -1.48 21.31 -9.44
N PHE A 249 -2.58 20.96 -10.11
CA PHE A 249 -3.29 21.92 -10.95
C PHE A 249 -4.36 22.63 -10.13
N SER A 250 -4.25 23.95 -9.96
CA SER A 250 -5.19 24.72 -9.14
C SER A 250 -6.50 25.02 -9.85
N ARG A 251 -6.46 25.24 -11.17
CA ARG A 251 -7.67 25.44 -12.00
C ARG A 251 -7.42 25.05 -13.46
N ALA A 252 -8.47 24.66 -14.15
CA ALA A 252 -8.43 24.53 -15.60
C ALA A 252 -8.36 25.94 -16.25
N HIS A 253 -7.44 26.13 -17.20
CA HIS A 253 -7.28 27.39 -17.94
C HIS A 253 -7.03 27.08 -19.41
N PHE A 254 -7.47 27.95 -20.32
CA PHE A 254 -7.45 27.71 -21.76
C PHE A 254 -6.04 27.36 -22.29
N ASP A 255 -5.02 28.16 -21.98
CA ASP A 255 -3.65 27.94 -22.48
C ASP A 255 -3.02 26.65 -21.94
N LEU A 256 -3.27 26.35 -20.65
CA LEU A 256 -2.83 25.11 -20.04
C LEU A 256 -3.54 23.91 -20.69
N ASN A 257 -4.84 24.00 -20.95
CA ASN A 257 -5.61 22.95 -21.62
C ASN A 257 -5.08 22.71 -23.03
N LEU A 258 -4.78 23.77 -23.79
CA LEU A 258 -4.21 23.67 -25.13
C LEU A 258 -2.83 23.00 -25.10
N PHE A 259 -1.98 23.37 -24.14
CA PHE A 259 -0.68 22.73 -23.93
C PHE A 259 -0.83 21.23 -23.61
N LEU A 260 -1.68 20.88 -22.65
CA LEU A 260 -1.93 19.49 -22.26
C LEU A 260 -2.55 18.69 -23.40
N HIS A 261 -3.47 19.27 -24.18
CA HIS A 261 -4.09 18.64 -25.33
C HIS A 261 -3.05 18.26 -26.40
N ASN A 262 -2.07 19.12 -26.65
CA ASN A 262 -0.94 18.81 -27.55
C ASN A 262 -0.09 17.63 -27.03
N HIS A 263 -0.13 17.37 -25.73
CA HIS A 263 0.46 16.19 -25.09
C HIS A 263 -0.55 15.07 -24.82
N GLN A 264 -1.73 15.11 -25.45
CA GLN A 264 -2.81 14.13 -25.38
C GLN A 264 -3.55 14.06 -24.04
N PHE A 265 -3.40 15.06 -23.16
CA PHE A 265 -4.07 15.13 -21.86
C PHE A 265 -5.15 16.20 -21.81
N HIS A 266 -6.16 15.98 -20.98
CA HIS A 266 -7.22 16.96 -20.69
C HIS A 266 -7.36 17.11 -19.18
N ILE A 267 -7.56 18.33 -18.71
CA ILE A 267 -7.79 18.60 -17.30
C ILE A 267 -9.26 18.90 -17.05
N GLU A 268 -9.80 18.31 -15.99
CA GLU A 268 -11.16 18.52 -15.51
C GLU A 268 -11.15 18.95 -14.04
N THR A 269 -12.22 19.60 -13.59
CA THR A 269 -12.41 19.89 -12.18
C THR A 269 -12.59 18.60 -11.40
N SER A 270 -11.85 18.46 -10.31
CA SER A 270 -11.96 17.34 -9.37
C SER A 270 -13.30 17.31 -8.67
N GLU A 271 -13.77 16.09 -8.43
CA GLU A 271 -14.83 15.79 -7.48
C GLU A 271 -14.24 15.50 -6.10
N THR A 272 -15.10 15.59 -5.08
CA THR A 272 -14.76 15.29 -3.69
C THR A 272 -15.68 14.22 -3.13
N LEU A 273 -15.13 13.36 -2.29
CA LEU A 273 -15.88 12.39 -1.49
C LEU A 273 -15.26 12.30 -0.10
N ASN A 274 -16.08 12.57 0.91
CA ASN A 274 -15.70 12.53 2.31
C ASN A 274 -16.55 11.51 3.06
N ILE A 275 -15.91 10.65 3.84
CA ILE A 275 -16.61 9.76 4.76
C ILE A 275 -16.90 10.54 6.04
N LEU A 276 -18.18 10.62 6.41
CA LEU A 276 -18.63 11.37 7.58
C LEU A 276 -18.74 10.49 8.83
N TRP A 277 -19.33 9.31 8.67
CA TRP A 277 -19.58 8.39 9.80
C TRP A 277 -19.85 6.95 9.33
N PRO A 278 -19.45 5.91 10.08
CA PRO A 278 -18.55 5.97 11.23
C PRO A 278 -17.12 6.35 10.80
N PRO A 279 -16.28 6.80 11.74
CA PRO A 279 -14.85 6.94 11.47
C PRO A 279 -14.29 5.59 11.00
N LEU A 280 -13.60 5.62 9.86
CA LEU A 280 -12.99 4.44 9.25
C LEU A 280 -11.48 4.55 9.33
N PHE A 281 -10.79 3.42 9.45
CA PHE A 281 -9.34 3.36 9.29
C PHE A 281 -9.00 2.87 7.88
N MET A 282 -7.82 3.25 7.40
CA MET A 282 -7.31 2.80 6.10
C MET A 282 -6.32 1.65 6.27
N LYS A 283 -6.43 0.61 5.43
CA LYS A 283 -5.46 -0.47 5.29
C LYS A 283 -5.15 -0.66 3.81
N ASN A 284 -3.89 -0.53 3.40
CA ASN A 284 -3.46 -0.67 1.99
C ASN A 284 -4.24 0.22 1.00
N SER A 285 -4.57 1.46 1.40
CA SER A 285 -5.39 2.41 0.63
C SER A 285 -6.88 2.08 0.49
N ASP A 286 -7.37 1.02 1.12
CA ASP A 286 -8.80 0.70 1.24
C ASP A 286 -9.30 1.12 2.64
N TYR A 287 -10.53 1.62 2.73
CA TYR A 287 -11.17 1.94 4.00
C TYR A 287 -11.83 0.70 4.58
N ILE A 288 -11.60 0.45 5.87
CA ILE A 288 -12.19 -0.70 6.58
C ILE A 288 -13.33 -0.21 7.46
N CYS A 289 -14.49 -0.86 7.31
CA CYS A 289 -15.73 -0.49 8.00
C CYS A 289 -16.30 -1.67 8.79
N GLU A 290 -16.48 -1.50 10.09
CA GLU A 290 -17.12 -2.50 10.96
C GLU A 290 -18.65 -2.39 10.95
N SER A 291 -19.16 -1.21 10.58
CA SER A 291 -20.60 -0.93 10.52
C SER A 291 -21.22 -1.42 9.21
N ASP A 292 -22.50 -1.81 9.27
CA ASP A 292 -23.33 -2.12 8.11
C ASP A 292 -23.74 -0.87 7.32
N LYS A 293 -23.48 0.33 7.85
CA LYS A 293 -23.91 1.60 7.27
C LYS A 293 -22.79 2.64 7.34
N VAL A 294 -22.63 3.39 6.25
CA VAL A 294 -21.69 4.52 6.13
C VAL A 294 -22.42 5.72 5.54
N PHE A 295 -22.18 6.89 6.11
CA PHE A 295 -22.62 8.19 5.62
C PHE A 295 -21.46 8.87 4.92
N ILE A 296 -21.69 9.28 3.67
CA ILE A 296 -20.69 9.97 2.87
C ILE A 296 -21.26 11.26 2.30
N HIS A 297 -20.40 12.26 2.20
CA HIS A 297 -20.67 13.48 1.46
C HIS A 297 -19.93 13.44 0.13
N SER A 298 -20.62 13.65 -0.99
CA SER A 298 -20.02 13.69 -2.32
C SER A 298 -20.48 14.92 -3.10
N SER A 299 -19.59 15.51 -3.89
CA SER A 299 -19.94 16.62 -4.80
C SER A 299 -20.71 16.17 -6.06
N PHE A 300 -20.87 14.86 -6.24
CA PHE A 300 -21.55 14.22 -7.35
C PHE A 300 -22.62 13.25 -6.84
N PRO A 301 -23.66 12.96 -7.63
CA PRO A 301 -24.67 11.98 -7.26
C PRO A 301 -24.11 10.56 -7.31
N LEU A 302 -24.42 9.76 -6.29
CA LEU A 302 -24.09 8.34 -6.29
C LEU A 302 -25.16 7.58 -7.08
N VAL A 303 -24.74 6.94 -8.16
CA VAL A 303 -25.60 6.18 -9.05
C VAL A 303 -25.20 4.72 -8.98
N SER A 304 -26.11 3.89 -8.46
CA SER A 304 -25.91 2.44 -8.40
C SER A 304 -25.63 1.88 -9.80
N HIS A 305 -24.59 1.06 -9.90
CA HIS A 305 -24.01 0.53 -11.16
C HIS A 305 -23.49 1.59 -12.15
N GLY A 306 -23.61 2.88 -11.84
CA GLY A 306 -23.01 3.99 -12.58
C GLY A 306 -21.59 4.25 -12.11
N ASN A 307 -21.47 4.83 -10.92
CA ASN A 307 -20.20 5.17 -10.26
C ASN A 307 -20.00 4.45 -8.92
N THR A 308 -20.96 3.63 -8.48
CA THR A 308 -20.81 2.78 -7.30
C THR A 308 -21.43 1.40 -7.48
N ASN A 309 -20.85 0.35 -6.89
CA ASN A 309 -21.47 -0.97 -6.84
C ASN A 309 -22.45 -1.13 -5.66
N ALA A 310 -22.65 -0.09 -4.84
CA ALA A 310 -23.61 -0.12 -3.74
C ALA A 310 -25.04 -0.33 -4.30
N THR A 311 -25.70 -1.38 -3.82
CA THR A 311 -27.08 -1.74 -4.21
C THR A 311 -28.11 -0.91 -3.47
N TYR A 312 -27.81 -0.53 -2.22
CA TYR A 312 -28.70 0.27 -1.38
C TYR A 312 -28.06 1.61 -1.05
N ILE A 313 -28.61 2.65 -1.67
CA ILE A 313 -28.24 4.05 -1.49
C ILE A 313 -29.52 4.76 -1.02
N THR A 314 -29.54 5.22 0.23
CA THR A 314 -30.57 6.16 0.67
C THR A 314 -30.09 7.56 0.28
N GLY A 315 -30.71 8.15 -0.75
CA GLY A 315 -30.35 9.47 -1.26
C GLY A 315 -30.89 10.61 -0.40
N ASP A 316 -30.12 11.70 -0.35
CA ASP A 316 -30.44 13.02 0.23
C ASP A 316 -31.06 12.99 1.64
N ILE A 317 -30.31 12.47 2.62
CA ILE A 317 -30.60 12.77 4.03
C ILE A 317 -30.44 14.28 4.28
N CYS A 318 -29.47 14.89 3.60
CA CYS A 318 -29.23 16.31 3.46
C CYS A 318 -28.39 16.54 2.17
N SER A 319 -28.36 17.76 1.64
CA SER A 319 -27.68 18.11 0.37
C SER A 319 -26.30 17.46 0.22
N GLY A 320 -26.17 16.46 -0.67
CA GLY A 320 -24.91 15.80 -0.98
C GLY A 320 -24.50 14.69 0.00
N ILE A 321 -25.31 14.39 1.03
CA ILE A 321 -25.08 13.31 1.99
C ILE A 321 -25.93 12.09 1.63
N SER A 322 -25.25 10.97 1.39
CA SER A 322 -25.88 9.69 1.10
C SER A 322 -25.53 8.65 2.15
N GLN A 323 -26.49 7.79 2.49
CA GLN A 323 -26.25 6.62 3.33
C GLN A 323 -26.11 5.38 2.44
N LEU A 324 -25.01 4.66 2.63
CA LEU A 324 -24.71 3.40 1.96
C LEU A 324 -24.81 2.24 2.93
N LYS A 325 -25.39 1.13 2.48
CA LYS A 325 -25.31 -0.15 3.20
C LYS A 325 -24.06 -0.91 2.79
N VAL A 326 -23.17 -1.19 3.73
CA VAL A 326 -21.92 -1.94 3.51
C VAL A 326 -22.18 -3.42 3.79
N GLU A 327 -22.30 -4.21 2.73
CA GLU A 327 -22.49 -5.66 2.83
C GLU A 327 -21.17 -6.41 2.82
N ASN A 328 -20.35 -6.25 1.78
CA ASN A 328 -19.02 -6.87 1.68
C ASN A 328 -17.97 -5.84 1.24
N LYS A 329 -18.08 -5.37 -0.02
CA LYS A 329 -17.14 -4.43 -0.61
C LYS A 329 -17.89 -3.40 -1.45
N ILE A 330 -17.77 -2.13 -1.08
CA ILE A 330 -18.27 -1.02 -1.89
C ILE A 330 -17.10 -0.37 -2.64
N ILE A 331 -17.30 -0.09 -3.92
CA ILE A 331 -16.37 0.63 -4.77
C ILE A 331 -17.09 1.85 -5.30
N ILE A 332 -16.50 3.03 -5.11
CA ILE A 332 -17.01 4.31 -5.58
C ILE A 332 -15.95 4.93 -6.49
N LYS A 333 -16.31 5.19 -7.75
CA LYS A 333 -15.42 5.72 -8.77
C LYS A 333 -16.11 6.80 -9.59
N GLU A 334 -15.67 8.04 -9.42
CA GLU A 334 -16.10 9.20 -10.20
C GLU A 334 -14.89 10.11 -10.42
N LYS A 335 -14.53 10.38 -11.67
CA LYS A 335 -13.37 11.23 -12.01
C LYS A 335 -12.10 10.87 -11.23
N ASN A 336 -11.61 11.77 -10.37
CA ASN A 336 -10.44 11.60 -9.50
C ASN A 336 -10.72 10.76 -8.25
N VAL A 337 -11.98 10.53 -7.88
CA VAL A 337 -12.37 9.75 -6.71
C VAL A 337 -12.29 8.27 -7.07
N ASP A 338 -11.48 7.52 -6.32
CA ASP A 338 -11.39 6.06 -6.35
C ASP A 338 -11.32 5.57 -4.90
N VAL A 339 -12.47 5.17 -4.37
CA VAL A 339 -12.64 4.80 -2.96
C VAL A 339 -13.17 3.38 -2.89
N VAL A 340 -12.53 2.58 -2.05
CA VAL A 340 -12.94 1.21 -1.74
C VAL A 340 -13.23 1.14 -0.25
N LEU A 341 -14.46 0.72 0.09
CA LEU A 341 -14.88 0.39 1.45
C LEU A 341 -14.99 -1.13 1.54
N ILE A 342 -14.30 -1.73 2.50
CA ILE A 342 -14.36 -3.16 2.79
C ILE A 342 -15.02 -3.32 4.15
N LYS A 343 -16.05 -4.15 4.22
CA LYS A 343 -16.61 -4.57 5.50
C LYS A 343 -15.57 -5.39 6.23
N SER A 344 -15.26 -4.99 7.45
CA SER A 344 -14.57 -5.81 8.41
C SER A 344 -15.49 -6.97 8.77
N GLU A 345 -15.50 -8.01 7.93
CA GLU A 345 -15.62 -9.33 8.50
C GLU A 345 -14.45 -9.44 9.46
N ILE A 346 -14.64 -9.97 10.67
CA ILE A 346 -13.54 -10.35 11.56
C ILE A 346 -12.77 -11.44 10.83
N GLN A 347 -11.99 -11.06 9.83
CA GLN A 347 -10.91 -11.83 9.30
C GLN A 347 -9.88 -11.74 10.41
N GLN A 348 -10.01 -12.65 11.37
CA GLN A 348 -8.82 -13.29 11.91
C GLN A 348 -8.01 -13.67 10.67
N GLN A 349 -7.07 -12.79 10.30
CA GLN A 349 -5.97 -13.24 9.48
C GLN A 349 -5.40 -14.38 10.30
N ASP A 350 -5.56 -15.61 9.82
CA ASP A 350 -4.62 -16.67 10.14
C ASP A 350 -3.25 -16.07 9.78
N ILE A 351 -2.63 -15.45 10.79
CA ILE A 351 -1.21 -15.14 10.75
C ILE A 351 -0.61 -16.51 10.54
N ILE A 352 -0.09 -16.73 9.34
CA ILE A 352 0.80 -17.85 9.12
C ILE A 352 1.93 -17.59 10.10
N ASP A 353 1.95 -18.33 11.20
CA ASP A 353 3.05 -18.37 12.15
C ASP A 353 4.27 -18.83 11.35
N ASP A 354 5.01 -17.87 10.81
CA ASP A 354 6.43 -18.06 10.61
C ASP A 354 6.99 -18.40 11.99
N GLU A 355 7.73 -19.50 12.14
CA GLU A 355 8.37 -19.85 13.41
C GLU A 355 9.26 -18.69 13.88
N VAL A 356 8.73 -17.85 14.77
CA VAL A 356 9.46 -16.72 15.34
C VAL A 356 10.52 -17.28 16.28
N LYS A 357 11.79 -17.02 15.97
CA LYS A 357 12.89 -17.44 16.84
C LYS A 357 12.91 -16.58 18.09
N LEU A 358 12.68 -17.21 19.24
CA LEU A 358 12.82 -16.59 20.56
C LEU A 358 14.24 -16.81 21.05
N LEU A 359 14.98 -15.71 21.23
CA LEU A 359 16.37 -15.72 21.69
C LEU A 359 16.48 -14.96 23.02
N ARG A 360 17.45 -15.35 23.85
CA ARG A 360 17.77 -14.66 25.11
C ARG A 360 19.23 -14.27 25.12
N HIS A 361 19.49 -12.97 25.28
CA HIS A 361 20.82 -12.40 25.26
C HIS A 361 20.88 -11.20 26.21
N SER A 362 22.00 -11.03 26.91
CA SER A 362 22.26 -9.84 27.73
C SER A 362 22.98 -8.73 26.97
N ASN A 363 23.71 -9.11 25.93
CA ASN A 363 24.24 -8.22 24.92
C ASN A 363 23.99 -8.81 23.54
N TRP A 364 23.67 -7.94 22.59
CA TRP A 364 23.43 -8.35 21.22
C TRP A 364 23.98 -7.32 20.24
N GLU A 365 24.55 -7.80 19.15
CA GLU A 365 25.15 -6.97 18.10
C GLU A 365 24.31 -7.10 16.82
N VAL A 366 23.94 -5.95 16.25
CA VAL A 366 23.04 -5.89 15.10
C VAL A 366 23.71 -6.41 13.84
N THR A 367 23.18 -7.51 13.31
CA THR A 367 23.58 -8.07 12.02
C THR A 367 22.84 -7.37 10.86
N GLY A 368 23.46 -7.29 9.68
CA GLY A 368 22.88 -6.63 8.50
C GLY A 368 21.89 -7.47 7.68
N ASP A 369 21.34 -8.54 8.27
CA ASP A 369 20.52 -9.54 7.58
C ASP A 369 19.01 -9.28 7.69
N MET A 370 18.59 -8.44 8.63
CA MET A 370 17.20 -8.09 8.95
C MET A 370 17.11 -6.64 9.43
N ASP A 371 15.89 -6.10 9.47
CA ASP A 371 15.60 -4.83 10.14
C ASP A 371 15.27 -5.08 11.61
N TYR A 372 16.10 -4.57 12.52
CA TYR A 372 15.94 -4.76 13.96
C TYR A 372 15.45 -3.49 14.66
N PHE A 373 14.57 -3.67 15.65
CA PHE A 373 13.99 -2.60 16.45
C PHE A 373 14.11 -2.92 17.93
N LEU A 374 14.59 -1.97 18.72
CA LEU A 374 14.61 -2.06 20.18
C LEU A 374 13.31 -1.47 20.73
N LEU A 375 12.68 -2.23 21.62
CA LEU A 375 11.57 -1.83 22.46
C LEU A 375 12.09 -1.79 23.90
N ASP A 376 12.10 -0.61 24.47
CA ASP A 376 12.52 -0.35 25.85
C ASP A 376 11.49 0.56 26.54
N ARG A 377 11.79 1.03 27.74
CA ARG A 377 10.91 1.92 28.51
C ARG A 377 10.76 3.31 27.89
N GLU A 378 11.67 3.72 27.01
CA GLU A 378 11.66 5.03 26.34
C GLU A 378 10.87 4.98 25.03
N GLY A 379 10.58 3.79 24.50
CA GLY A 379 9.68 3.56 23.38
C GLY A 379 10.21 2.54 22.40
N TYR A 380 10.06 2.83 21.11
CA TYR A 380 10.58 1.98 20.03
C TYR A 380 11.56 2.75 19.16
N ARG A 381 12.70 2.13 18.81
CA ARG A 381 13.67 2.70 17.86
C ARG A 381 14.28 1.65 16.95
N LYS A 382 14.61 2.05 15.72
CA LYS A 382 15.34 1.21 14.78
C LYS A 382 16.82 1.13 15.17
N LEU A 383 17.40 -0.07 15.09
CA LEU A 383 18.81 -0.33 15.36
C LEU A 383 19.66 -0.23 14.10
N ILE A 384 20.90 0.23 14.25
CA ILE A 384 21.86 0.40 13.14
C ILE A 384 22.78 -0.82 13.07
N ILE A 385 23.18 -1.22 11.86
CA ILE A 385 24.10 -2.35 11.65
C ILE A 385 25.41 -2.13 12.42
N GLY A 386 25.84 -3.14 13.18
CA GLY A 386 27.03 -3.10 14.04
C GLY A 386 26.81 -2.41 15.40
N GLU A 387 25.61 -1.93 15.69
CA GLU A 387 25.26 -1.37 17.00
C GLU A 387 25.19 -2.49 18.05
N LYS A 388 25.79 -2.25 19.22
CA LYS A 388 25.76 -3.16 20.37
C LYS A 388 24.73 -2.67 21.37
N VAL A 389 23.75 -3.52 21.67
CA VAL A 389 22.65 -3.23 22.57
C VAL A 389 22.73 -4.14 23.79
N TYR A 390 22.60 -3.56 24.97
CA TYR A 390 22.51 -4.28 26.24
C TYR A 390 21.04 -4.33 26.65
N LEU A 391 20.53 -5.53 26.91
CA LEU A 391 19.12 -5.74 27.21
C LEU A 391 18.91 -5.91 28.71
N THR A 392 18.08 -5.05 29.30
CA THR A 392 17.64 -5.13 30.68
C THR A 392 16.31 -5.88 30.80
N GLU A 393 15.85 -6.09 32.03
CA GLU A 393 14.58 -6.78 32.30
C GLU A 393 13.39 -5.96 31.78
N GLY A 394 12.77 -6.45 30.71
CA GLY A 394 11.66 -5.80 30.00
C GLY A 394 12.02 -5.32 28.59
N ASP A 395 13.31 -5.23 28.25
CA ASP A 395 13.74 -4.82 26.92
C ASP A 395 13.61 -5.97 25.93
N GLN A 396 13.20 -5.63 24.70
CA GLN A 396 13.04 -6.59 23.62
C GLN A 396 13.60 -6.02 22.32
N ILE A 397 14.33 -6.83 21.57
CA ILE A 397 14.67 -6.53 20.18
C ILE A 397 13.83 -7.40 19.29
N VAL A 398 13.19 -6.79 18.29
CA VAL A 398 12.32 -7.44 17.35
C VAL A 398 12.93 -7.34 15.96
N GLY A 399 13.15 -8.48 15.32
CA GLY A 399 13.77 -8.59 14.00
C GLY A 399 12.76 -8.92 12.91
N TYR A 400 12.72 -8.08 11.86
CA TYR A 400 11.85 -8.23 10.71
C TYR A 400 12.63 -8.52 9.44
N LYS A 401 12.10 -9.43 8.62
CA LYS A 401 12.59 -9.69 7.27
C LYS A 401 11.44 -9.63 6.28
N ASN A 402 11.53 -8.76 5.27
CA ASN A 402 10.46 -8.53 4.29
C ASN A 402 9.11 -8.20 4.95
N ASN A 403 9.11 -7.39 6.02
CA ASN A 403 7.93 -7.04 6.83
C ASN A 403 7.29 -8.21 7.60
N HIS A 404 7.93 -9.38 7.68
CA HIS A 404 7.52 -10.48 8.56
C HIS A 404 8.36 -10.49 9.82
N LEU A 405 7.72 -10.69 10.98
CA LEU A 405 8.40 -10.92 12.25
C LEU A 405 9.14 -12.26 12.18
N LYS A 406 10.45 -12.26 12.40
CA LYS A 406 11.27 -13.49 12.34
C LYS A 406 11.95 -13.85 13.66
N CYS A 407 12.24 -12.87 14.51
CA CYS A 407 12.81 -13.15 15.82
C CYS A 407 12.45 -12.10 16.86
N ILE A 408 12.43 -12.54 18.12
CA ILE A 408 12.35 -11.68 19.30
C ILE A 408 13.51 -12.08 20.21
N ILE A 409 14.34 -11.10 20.56
CA ILE A 409 15.47 -11.24 21.46
C ILE A 409 15.09 -10.53 22.76
N SER A 410 15.12 -11.24 23.87
CA SER A 410 14.78 -10.71 25.20
C SER A 410 16.00 -10.71 26.12
N GLY A 411 16.02 -9.77 27.06
CA GLY A 411 17.05 -9.71 28.11
C GLY A 411 17.11 -11.00 28.93
N ASP A 412 18.31 -11.56 29.10
CA ASP A 412 18.54 -12.70 29.98
C ASP A 412 18.75 -12.22 31.42
N SER A 413 17.70 -12.34 32.25
CA SER A 413 17.69 -11.94 33.66
C SER A 413 18.70 -12.70 34.52
N ASN A 414 19.25 -13.81 34.04
CA ASN A 414 20.24 -14.61 34.77
C ASN A 414 21.67 -14.04 34.75
N SER A 415 21.90 -12.88 34.11
CA SER A 415 23.25 -12.33 33.91
C SER A 415 23.46 -10.90 34.43
N LEU A 416 22.53 -10.35 35.21
CA LEU A 416 22.79 -9.09 35.91
C LEU A 416 23.93 -9.31 36.93
N PRO A 417 25.00 -8.50 36.91
CA PRO A 417 26.07 -8.63 37.88
C PRO A 417 25.51 -8.39 39.29
N THR A 418 25.81 -9.30 40.22
CA THR A 418 25.41 -9.16 41.63
C THR A 418 25.89 -7.83 42.20
N ALA A 419 25.16 -7.28 43.18
CA ALA A 419 25.56 -6.06 43.88
C ALA A 419 27.03 -6.10 44.36
N GLU A 420 27.51 -7.29 44.73
CA GLU A 420 28.91 -7.55 45.11
C GLU A 420 29.90 -7.27 43.97
N LYS A 421 29.60 -7.73 42.75
CA LYS A 421 30.45 -7.50 41.58
C LYS A 421 30.42 -6.03 41.17
N ILE A 422 29.25 -5.40 41.20
CA ILE A 422 29.10 -3.98 40.87
C ILE A 422 29.91 -3.12 41.85
N ILE A 423 29.77 -3.36 43.17
CA ILE A 423 30.53 -2.63 44.18
C ILE A 423 32.04 -2.87 44.02
N ALA A 424 32.47 -4.12 43.79
CA ALA A 424 33.88 -4.44 43.60
C ALA A 424 34.49 -3.74 42.37
N ASP A 425 33.79 -3.71 41.24
CA ASP A 425 34.24 -3.02 40.03
C ASP A 425 34.28 -1.49 40.21
N ILE A 426 33.27 -0.90 40.86
CA ILE A 426 33.27 0.54 41.15
C ILE A 426 34.47 0.90 42.03
N LEU A 427 34.74 0.12 43.09
CA LEU A 427 35.89 0.35 43.96
C LEU A 427 37.23 0.21 43.21
N LYS A 428 37.30 -0.66 42.22
CA LYS A 428 38.51 -0.91 41.42
C LYS A 428 38.79 0.20 40.40
N TYR A 429 37.78 0.67 39.68
CA TYR A 429 37.96 1.60 38.55
C TYR A 429 37.63 3.06 38.87
N HIS A 430 36.90 3.31 39.96
CA HIS A 430 36.47 4.66 40.35
C HIS A 430 36.77 4.93 41.84
N PRO A 431 38.01 5.22 42.24
CA PRO A 431 38.41 5.33 43.66
C PRO A 431 37.92 6.60 44.40
N GLN A 432 37.04 7.39 43.80
CA GLN A 432 36.56 8.66 44.35
C GLN A 432 35.67 8.41 45.59
N SER A 433 36.02 9.02 46.71
CA SER A 433 35.28 8.88 47.98
C SER A 433 35.01 10.23 48.64
N GLU A 434 33.91 10.30 49.38
CA GLU A 434 33.49 11.44 50.18
C GLU A 434 33.23 11.02 51.64
N ILE A 435 32.97 12.00 52.50
CA ILE A 435 32.68 11.75 53.93
C ILE A 435 31.37 10.98 54.05
N TYR A 436 31.40 9.87 54.79
CA TYR A 436 30.21 9.07 55.04
C TYR A 436 29.30 9.79 56.06
N ASN A 437 28.04 9.99 55.68
CA ASN A 437 27.01 10.51 56.57
C ASN A 437 25.90 9.47 56.76
N PRO A 438 25.70 8.92 57.98
CA PRO A 438 24.67 7.93 58.26
C PRO A 438 23.24 8.40 57.93
N SER A 439 22.97 9.70 58.01
CA SER A 439 21.63 10.25 57.72
C SER A 439 21.22 10.12 56.25
N ASP A 440 22.18 9.84 55.34
CA ASP A 440 21.88 9.60 53.93
C ASP A 440 21.17 8.26 53.67
N PHE A 441 21.09 7.36 54.67
CA PHE A 441 20.70 5.95 54.50
C PHE A 441 19.67 5.46 55.53
N SER A 442 19.01 6.36 56.26
CA SER A 442 18.18 6.02 57.44
C SER A 442 16.80 5.41 57.15
N GLU A 443 16.40 5.24 55.89
CA GLU A 443 15.01 4.89 55.52
C GLU A 443 14.83 3.71 54.54
N LYS A 444 15.85 2.85 54.32
CA LYS A 444 15.71 1.73 53.37
C LYS A 444 16.15 0.39 53.94
N VAL A 445 15.45 -0.68 53.56
CA VAL A 445 15.89 -2.06 53.74
C VAL A 445 16.88 -2.38 52.62
N TYR A 446 18.14 -2.64 52.98
CA TYR A 446 19.21 -2.91 52.02
C TYR A 446 19.50 -4.41 51.93
N SER A 447 20.03 -4.85 50.78
CA SER A 447 20.60 -6.18 50.64
C SER A 447 21.78 -6.37 51.60
N ASN A 448 22.04 -7.60 52.06
CA ASN A 448 23.13 -7.90 53.01
C ASN A 448 24.49 -7.35 52.54
N VAL A 449 24.71 -7.33 51.23
CA VAL A 449 25.92 -6.83 50.58
C VAL A 449 26.06 -5.32 50.78
N VAL A 450 25.00 -4.58 50.51
CA VAL A 450 24.97 -3.12 50.68
C VAL A 450 25.08 -2.77 52.16
N SER A 451 24.43 -3.51 53.04
CA SER A 451 24.55 -3.34 54.50
C SER A 451 26.00 -3.53 54.97
N ASN A 452 26.67 -4.61 54.54
CA ASN A 452 28.08 -4.87 54.87
C ASN A 452 29.01 -3.76 54.36
N TYR A 453 28.74 -3.23 53.16
CA TYR A 453 29.50 -2.11 52.59
C TYR A 453 29.29 -0.82 53.39
N LEU A 454 28.05 -0.48 53.75
CA LEU A 454 27.73 0.70 54.55
C LEU A 454 28.33 0.60 55.97
N GLU A 455 28.36 -0.58 56.58
CA GLU A 455 29.05 -0.80 57.85
C GLU A 455 30.57 -0.57 57.75
N ALA A 456 31.20 -1.03 56.66
CA ALA A 456 32.61 -0.76 56.40
C ALA A 456 32.87 0.74 56.19
N CYS A 457 31.99 1.44 55.47
CA CYS A 457 32.05 2.90 55.31
C CYS A 457 31.85 3.65 56.63
N ASN A 458 30.98 3.16 57.51
CA ASN A 458 30.77 3.73 58.84
C ASN A 458 32.04 3.61 59.70
N LYS A 459 32.74 2.47 59.64
CA LYS A 459 34.03 2.28 60.34
C LYS A 459 35.15 3.14 59.75
N ASN A 460 35.18 3.31 58.43
CA ASN A 460 36.25 4.01 57.73
C ASN A 460 36.00 5.52 57.52
N GLY A 461 34.79 6.00 57.86
CA GLY A 461 34.37 7.40 57.73
C GLY A 461 34.22 7.91 56.29
N ARG A 462 34.33 7.03 55.28
CA ARG A 462 34.29 7.40 53.86
C ARG A 462 33.45 6.45 53.04
N ILE A 463 32.76 6.98 52.04
CA ILE A 463 31.96 6.22 51.06
C ILE A 463 32.36 6.59 49.64
N ASN A 464 32.32 5.61 48.74
CA ASN A 464 32.55 5.86 47.32
C ASN A 464 31.39 6.65 46.71
N VAL A 465 31.69 7.72 45.98
CA VAL A 465 30.68 8.64 45.43
C VAL A 465 29.72 7.93 44.46
N ILE A 466 30.25 7.02 43.64
CA ILE A 466 29.47 6.27 42.66
C ILE A 466 28.65 5.18 43.35
N VAL A 467 29.22 4.46 44.32
CA VAL A 467 28.45 3.47 45.10
C VAL A 467 27.29 4.14 45.84
N LYS A 468 27.52 5.33 46.44
CA LYS A 468 26.45 6.12 47.07
C LYS A 468 25.32 6.46 46.10
N LYS A 469 25.67 6.90 44.88
CA LYS A 469 24.68 7.22 43.84
C LYS A 469 23.82 6.00 43.49
N TYR A 470 24.45 4.85 43.27
CA TYR A 470 23.76 3.60 42.93
C TYR A 470 22.83 3.12 44.06
N ILE A 471 23.26 3.24 45.32
CA ILE A 471 22.40 2.94 46.49
C ILE A 471 21.20 3.90 46.57
N LYS A 472 21.39 5.19 46.26
CA LYS A 472 20.30 6.18 46.26
C LYS A 472 19.28 5.92 45.14
N GLU A 473 19.75 5.52 43.96
CA GLU A 473 18.96 5.22 42.77
C GLU A 473 18.28 3.83 42.80
N GLY A 474 18.59 2.99 43.80
CA GLY A 474 17.98 1.66 43.95
C GLY A 474 18.52 0.62 42.96
N LEU A 475 19.75 0.82 42.48
CA LEU A 475 20.41 -0.05 41.50
C LEU A 475 21.28 -1.15 42.15
N LEU A 476 21.27 -1.26 43.49
CA LEU A 476 22.08 -2.17 44.32
C LEU A 476 21.29 -2.84 45.44
#